data_AF-H9H043-F1
#
_entry.id   AF-H9H043-F1
#
_cell.length_a   1.000
_cell.length_b   1.000
_cell.length_c   1.000
_cell.angle_alpha   90.00
_cell.angle_beta   90.00
_cell.angle_gamma   90.00
#
_symmetry.space_group_name_H-M   'P 1'
#
loop_
_entity.id
_entity.type
_entity.pdbx_description
1 polymer ?
#
loop_
_entity_poly.entity_id
_entity_poly.type
_entity_poly.pdbx_seq_one_letter_code
_entity_poly.pdbx_strand_id
1 'polypeptide(L)'
;MAGVSGCIKYSMFIFNFLFWLCGILILAVAIWIRVSKDGQEVLTSGDSDANPYVAVNILIAVGAVIMVLGFLGCCGAMKESRCMLLLFFIGLLLILLLQVAAGILGAAFKSQTQRILNETLYDNVKLLSTADESGKSFQEALSEFQEEFKCCGLVNGAADWGSNFQQHYKSCECTDTSGSSCTTYDNKSVYKQPCISLIKDLVAKHILVVIGIAFGLAVIEILGLVFSMVLYCQIGNK
;
A
#
# COMPACT_ATOMS: atom_id res chain seq x y z
N MET A 1 -19.34 -10.94 41.56
CA MET A 1 -19.13 -9.50 41.25
C MET A 1 -17.90 -9.37 40.39
N ALA A 2 -18.03 -8.60 39.31
CA ALA A 2 -17.13 -8.55 38.18
C ALA A 2 -15.75 -7.94 38.51
N GLY A 3 -14.72 -8.78 38.69
CA GLY A 3 -13.31 -8.34 38.65
C GLY A 3 -12.75 -8.21 37.23
N VAL A 4 -13.48 -8.72 36.22
CA VAL A 4 -13.04 -8.81 34.82
C VAL A 4 -13.33 -7.54 34.00
N SER A 5 -14.21 -6.64 34.47
CA SER A 5 -14.59 -5.44 33.71
C SER A 5 -13.49 -4.37 33.65
N GLY A 6 -12.67 -4.24 34.70
CA GLY A 6 -11.57 -3.27 34.73
C GLY A 6 -10.49 -3.55 33.69
N CYS A 7 -10.03 -4.81 33.60
CA CYS A 7 -9.00 -5.22 32.65
C CYS A 7 -9.45 -4.98 31.20
N ILE A 8 -10.68 -5.34 30.85
CA ILE A 8 -11.25 -5.12 29.50
C ILE A 8 -11.35 -3.61 29.19
N LYS A 9 -11.82 -2.81 30.14
CA LYS A 9 -11.95 -1.35 29.98
C LYS A 9 -10.59 -0.68 29.72
N TYR A 10 -9.58 -0.99 30.53
CA TYR A 10 -8.24 -0.41 30.37
C TYR A 10 -7.52 -0.93 29.12
N SER A 11 -7.65 -2.22 28.82
CA SER A 11 -7.11 -2.81 27.58
C SER A 11 -7.70 -2.11 26.36
N MET A 12 -9.04 -2.02 26.28
CA MET A 12 -9.73 -1.35 25.18
C MET A 12 -9.34 0.12 25.07
N PHE A 13 -9.22 0.84 26.20
CA PHE A 13 -8.75 2.22 26.20
C PHE A 13 -7.34 2.36 25.62
N ILE A 14 -6.38 1.55 26.11
CA ILE A 14 -4.98 1.63 25.66
C ILE A 14 -4.87 1.32 24.17
N PHE A 15 -5.48 0.23 23.69
CA PHE A 15 -5.43 -0.12 22.27
C PHE A 15 -6.08 0.96 21.39
N ASN A 16 -7.27 1.45 21.73
CA ASN A 16 -7.93 2.50 20.95
C ASN A 16 -7.19 3.85 21.02
N PHE A 17 -6.55 4.15 22.13
CA PHE A 17 -5.72 5.35 22.27
C PHE A 17 -4.47 5.28 21.40
N LEU A 18 -3.82 4.12 21.30
CA LEU A 18 -2.70 3.91 20.37
C LEU A 18 -3.16 4.07 18.91
N PHE A 19 -4.29 3.47 18.53
CA PHE A 19 -4.85 3.65 17.19
C PHE A 19 -5.20 5.12 16.90
N TRP A 20 -5.73 5.84 17.88
CA TRP A 20 -6.02 7.26 17.77
C TRP A 20 -4.76 8.08 17.48
N LEU A 21 -3.66 7.83 18.22
CA LEU A 21 -2.37 8.49 17.98
C LEU A 21 -1.80 8.14 16.60
N CYS A 22 -1.86 6.88 16.19
CA CYS A 22 -1.47 6.47 14.84
C CYS A 22 -2.30 7.18 13.76
N GLY A 23 -3.61 7.31 13.96
CA GLY A 23 -4.50 8.03 13.05
C GLY A 23 -4.11 9.51 12.91
N ILE A 24 -3.77 10.18 14.02
CA ILE A 24 -3.28 11.57 14.01
C ILE A 24 -1.98 11.67 13.21
N LEU A 25 -1.01 10.77 13.46
CA LEU A 25 0.28 10.79 12.77
C LEU A 25 0.11 10.56 11.25
N ILE A 26 -0.68 9.57 10.86
CA ILE A 26 -0.97 9.27 9.45
C ILE A 26 -1.64 10.47 8.79
N LEU A 27 -2.65 11.05 9.43
CA LEU A 27 -3.37 12.21 8.91
C LEU A 27 -2.46 13.44 8.77
N ALA A 28 -1.60 13.69 9.76
CA ALA A 28 -0.65 14.79 9.73
C ALA A 28 0.36 14.64 8.58
N VAL A 29 0.92 13.44 8.40
CA VAL A 29 1.84 13.15 7.29
C VAL A 29 1.13 13.28 5.94
N ALA A 30 -0.09 12.75 5.81
CA ALA A 30 -0.85 12.81 4.57
C ALA A 30 -1.21 14.26 4.18
N ILE A 31 -1.60 15.09 5.15
CA ILE A 31 -1.86 16.52 4.93
C ILE A 31 -0.56 17.25 4.58
N TRP A 32 0.55 16.95 5.26
CA TRP A 32 1.86 17.53 4.95
C TRP A 32 2.26 17.25 3.50
N ILE A 33 2.17 15.99 3.07
CA ILE A 33 2.43 15.58 1.68
C ILE A 33 1.53 16.32 0.69
N ARG A 34 0.25 16.54 1.04
CA ARG A 34 -0.72 17.22 0.17
C ARG A 34 -0.43 18.70 -0.03
N VAL A 35 0.07 19.39 1.00
CA VAL A 35 0.15 20.86 1.05
C VAL A 35 1.57 21.40 0.84
N SER A 36 2.60 20.69 1.31
CA SER A 36 3.98 21.16 1.21
C SER A 36 4.56 20.92 -0.18
N LYS A 37 5.34 21.88 -0.70
CA LYS A 37 6.02 21.76 -2.00
C LYS A 37 6.96 20.56 -2.03
N ASP A 38 7.80 20.41 -1.00
CA ASP A 38 8.68 19.24 -0.83
C ASP A 38 7.88 17.92 -0.77
N GLY A 39 6.66 17.96 -0.21
CA GLY A 39 5.76 16.81 -0.15
C GLY A 39 5.14 16.47 -1.49
N GLN A 40 4.85 17.48 -2.31
CA GLN A 40 4.41 17.31 -3.69
C GLN A 40 5.54 16.80 -4.56
N GLU A 41 6.78 17.24 -4.36
CA GLU A 41 7.96 16.70 -5.06
C GLU A 41 8.18 15.20 -4.77
N VAL A 42 7.86 14.71 -3.56
CA VAL A 42 7.86 13.27 -3.23
C VAL A 42 6.77 12.48 -3.97
N LEU A 43 5.65 13.13 -4.32
CA LEU A 43 4.60 12.52 -5.14
C LEU A 43 4.95 12.55 -6.63
N THR A 44 5.59 13.63 -7.07
CA THR A 44 6.03 13.84 -8.47
C THR A 44 7.30 13.04 -8.79
N SER A 45 8.12 12.67 -7.81
CA SER A 45 9.22 11.71 -8.01
C SER A 45 8.72 10.26 -8.19
N GLY A 46 7.45 10.00 -7.85
CA GLY A 46 6.73 8.77 -8.17
C GLY A 46 5.66 9.02 -9.24
N ASP A 47 6.06 9.53 -10.41
CA ASP A 47 5.15 10.05 -11.45
C ASP A 47 4.51 8.92 -12.28
N SER A 48 3.61 8.17 -11.65
CA SER A 48 2.64 7.34 -12.34
C SER A 48 1.48 8.21 -12.81
N ASP A 49 0.99 7.99 -14.03
CA ASP A 49 -0.20 8.63 -14.65
C ASP A 49 -1.52 8.45 -13.84
N ALA A 50 -1.45 7.79 -12.69
CA ALA A 50 -2.47 7.84 -11.65
C ALA A 50 -2.26 9.10 -10.82
N ASN A 51 -3.14 10.09 -11.00
CA ASN A 51 -3.27 11.30 -10.17
C ASN A 51 -2.79 11.02 -8.72
N PRO A 52 -1.55 11.37 -8.34
CA PRO A 52 -0.93 10.89 -7.10
C PRO A 52 -1.66 11.41 -5.87
N TYR A 53 -2.46 12.46 -6.08
CA TYR A 53 -3.39 12.97 -5.09
C TYR A 53 -4.49 11.97 -4.72
N VAL A 54 -4.83 10.98 -5.56
CA VAL A 54 -5.78 9.91 -5.23
C VAL A 54 -5.24 9.07 -4.07
N ALA A 55 -3.99 8.62 -4.14
CA ALA A 55 -3.37 7.83 -3.08
C ALA A 55 -3.29 8.63 -1.76
N VAL A 56 -2.90 9.90 -1.85
CA VAL A 56 -2.84 10.79 -0.67
C VAL A 56 -4.22 11.09 -0.11
N ASN A 57 -5.23 11.31 -0.95
CA ASN A 57 -6.61 11.53 -0.51
C ASN A 57 -7.17 10.27 0.18
N ILE A 58 -6.84 9.07 -0.31
CA ILE A 58 -7.18 7.81 0.36
C ILE A 58 -6.48 7.74 1.72
N LEU A 59 -5.20 8.09 1.80
CA LEU A 59 -4.44 8.09 3.06
C LEU A 59 -5.02 9.06 4.08
N ILE A 60 -5.44 10.26 3.64
CA ILE A 60 -6.17 11.24 4.47
C ILE A 60 -7.49 10.63 4.99
N ALA A 61 -8.28 10.02 4.11
CA ALA A 61 -9.55 9.40 4.49
C ALA A 61 -9.35 8.27 5.52
N VAL A 62 -8.39 7.37 5.27
CA VAL A 62 -8.06 6.27 6.18
C VAL A 62 -7.56 6.80 7.53
N GLY A 63 -6.64 7.76 7.54
CA GLY A 63 -6.13 8.38 8.77
C GLY A 63 -7.24 9.05 9.59
N ALA A 64 -8.15 9.77 8.93
CA ALA A 64 -9.30 10.40 9.57
C ALA A 64 -10.26 9.36 10.18
N VAL A 65 -10.58 8.27 9.46
CA VAL A 65 -11.44 7.19 9.96
C VAL A 65 -10.81 6.51 11.19
N ILE A 66 -9.52 6.18 11.13
CA ILE A 66 -8.78 5.57 12.26
C ILE A 66 -8.81 6.51 13.47
N MET A 67 -8.56 7.81 13.26
CA MET A 67 -8.62 8.82 14.33
C MET A 67 -10.02 8.89 14.95
N VAL A 68 -11.08 8.99 14.15
CA VAL A 68 -12.45 9.10 14.68
C VAL A 68 -12.85 7.84 15.45
N LEU A 69 -12.59 6.65 14.90
CA LEU A 69 -12.92 5.39 15.57
C LEU A 69 -12.10 5.18 16.85
N GLY A 70 -10.80 5.47 16.83
CA GLY A 70 -9.96 5.44 18.03
C GLY A 70 -10.47 6.37 19.13
N PHE A 71 -10.88 7.58 18.77
CA PHE A 71 -11.49 8.53 19.71
C PHE A 71 -12.81 8.02 20.30
N LEU A 72 -13.71 7.47 19.46
CA LEU A 72 -14.99 6.92 19.90
C LEU A 72 -14.80 5.70 20.82
N GLY A 73 -13.88 4.80 20.49
CA GLY A 73 -13.57 3.64 21.33
C GLY A 73 -12.98 4.04 22.68
N CYS A 74 -12.03 4.98 22.68
CA CYS A 74 -11.39 5.53 23.87
C CYS A 74 -12.38 6.27 24.79
N CYS A 75 -13.13 7.23 24.24
CA CYS A 75 -14.14 8.00 25.00
C CYS A 75 -15.33 7.13 25.42
N GLY A 76 -15.78 6.21 24.57
CA GLY A 76 -16.87 5.29 24.86
C GLY A 76 -16.56 4.38 26.04
N ALA A 77 -15.33 3.84 26.09
CA ALA A 77 -14.85 3.06 27.22
C ALA A 77 -14.75 3.93 28.50
N MET A 78 -14.09 5.09 28.45
CA MET A 78 -13.84 5.92 29.64
C MET A 78 -15.11 6.55 30.23
N LYS A 79 -15.92 7.19 29.37
CA LYS A 79 -17.16 7.88 29.77
C LYS A 79 -18.31 6.92 30.03
N GLU A 80 -18.13 5.62 29.82
CA GLU A 80 -19.19 4.60 29.88
C GLU A 80 -20.42 5.01 29.06
N SER A 81 -20.20 5.62 27.89
CA SER A 81 -21.27 6.13 27.03
C SER A 81 -21.70 5.07 26.03
N ARG A 82 -22.91 4.54 26.22
CA ARG A 82 -23.53 3.53 25.34
C ARG A 82 -23.61 4.00 23.88
N CYS A 83 -23.94 5.27 23.65
CA CYS A 83 -24.05 5.83 22.30
C CYS A 83 -22.69 5.82 21.57
N MET A 84 -21.62 6.25 22.25
CA MET A 84 -20.27 6.26 21.65
C MET A 84 -19.75 4.85 21.36
N LEU A 85 -20.00 3.90 22.28
CA LEU A 85 -19.66 2.48 22.07
C LEU A 85 -20.44 1.86 20.91
N LEU A 86 -21.72 2.21 20.75
CA LEU A 86 -22.54 1.75 19.64
C LEU A 86 -22.03 2.31 18.30
N LEU A 87 -21.67 3.60 18.25
CA LEU A 87 -21.10 4.21 17.03
C LEU A 87 -19.76 3.57 16.66
N PHE A 88 -18.90 3.30 17.65
CA PHE A 88 -17.66 2.57 17.44
C PHE A 88 -17.91 1.14 16.91
N PHE A 89 -18.87 0.42 17.50
CA PHE A 89 -19.26 -0.91 17.04
C PHE A 89 -19.76 -0.91 15.60
N ILE A 90 -20.67 0.03 15.26
CA ILE A 90 -21.20 0.16 13.89
C ILE A 90 -20.06 0.50 12.92
N GLY A 91 -19.15 1.39 13.30
CA GLY A 91 -17.98 1.75 12.50
C GLY A 91 -17.08 0.56 12.19
N LEU A 92 -16.68 -0.21 13.21
CA LEU A 92 -15.89 -1.43 13.03
C LEU A 92 -16.62 -2.47 12.16
N LEU A 93 -17.93 -2.64 12.37
CA LEU A 93 -18.73 -3.58 11.59
C LEU A 93 -18.76 -3.20 10.10
N LEU A 94 -18.91 -1.91 9.80
CA LEU A 94 -18.87 -1.43 8.41
C LEU A 94 -17.51 -1.64 7.76
N ILE A 95 -16.41 -1.40 8.49
CA ILE A 95 -15.06 -1.66 7.97
C ILE A 95 -14.87 -3.16 7.69
N LEU A 96 -15.27 -4.02 8.61
CA LEU A 96 -15.18 -5.48 8.43
C LEU A 96 -15.95 -5.94 7.19
N LEU A 97 -17.17 -5.41 6.98
CA LEU A 97 -17.97 -5.71 5.78
C LEU A 97 -17.30 -5.23 4.49
N LEU A 98 -16.75 -4.01 4.50
CA LEU A 98 -15.99 -3.47 3.36
C LEU A 98 -14.74 -4.30 3.07
N GLN A 99 -14.04 -4.74 4.12
CA GLN A 99 -12.84 -5.56 4.01
C GLN A 99 -13.16 -6.94 3.42
N VAL A 100 -14.24 -7.59 3.88
CA VAL A 100 -14.71 -8.85 3.30
C VAL A 100 -15.13 -8.67 1.85
N ALA A 101 -15.88 -7.61 1.53
CA ALA A 101 -16.28 -7.31 0.16
C ALA A 101 -15.06 -7.08 -0.76
N ALA A 102 -14.08 -6.30 -0.31
CA ALA A 102 -12.83 -6.07 -1.03
C ALA A 102 -12.04 -7.38 -1.22
N GLY A 103 -12.00 -8.24 -0.21
CA GLY A 103 -11.38 -9.56 -0.30
C GLY A 103 -12.05 -10.47 -1.34
N ILE A 104 -13.38 -10.50 -1.36
CA ILE A 104 -14.17 -11.27 -2.34
C ILE A 104 -13.94 -10.73 -3.76
N LEU A 105 -14.03 -9.40 -3.96
CA LEU A 105 -13.78 -8.78 -5.26
C LEU A 105 -12.35 -9.03 -5.73
N GLY A 106 -11.35 -8.89 -4.84
CA GLY A 106 -9.95 -9.18 -5.15
C GLY A 106 -9.71 -10.63 -5.54
N ALA A 107 -10.41 -11.58 -4.90
CA ALA A 107 -10.34 -13.00 -5.27
C ALA A 107 -11.06 -13.29 -6.61
N ALA A 108 -12.26 -12.74 -6.81
CA ALA A 108 -13.06 -12.96 -8.00
C ALA A 108 -12.40 -12.39 -9.27
N PHE A 109 -11.78 -11.22 -9.15
CA PHE A 109 -11.14 -10.52 -10.27
C PHE A 109 -9.63 -10.78 -10.36
N LYS A 110 -9.07 -11.76 -9.63
CA LYS A 110 -7.64 -12.05 -9.63
C LYS A 110 -7.06 -12.24 -11.05
N SER A 111 -7.74 -12.99 -11.91
CA SER A 111 -7.31 -13.22 -13.29
C SER A 111 -7.34 -11.96 -14.13
N GLN A 112 -8.36 -11.11 -13.93
CA GLN A 112 -8.51 -9.84 -14.62
C GLN A 112 -7.44 -8.84 -14.16
N THR A 113 -7.14 -8.77 -12.86
CA THR A 113 -6.05 -7.94 -12.31
C THR A 113 -4.69 -8.35 -12.89
N GLN A 114 -4.41 -9.65 -13.00
CA GLN A 114 -3.17 -10.13 -13.63
C GLN A 114 -3.11 -9.75 -15.12
N ARG A 115 -4.23 -9.79 -15.84
CA ARG A 115 -4.30 -9.36 -17.24
C ARG A 115 -4.07 -7.85 -17.37
N ILE A 116 -4.76 -7.04 -16.58
CA ILE A 116 -4.60 -5.58 -16.57
C ILE A 116 -3.15 -5.21 -16.23
N LEU A 117 -2.57 -5.83 -15.20
CA LEU A 117 -1.16 -5.60 -14.84
C LEU A 117 -0.23 -5.90 -16.02
N ASN A 118 -0.45 -7.00 -16.73
CA ASN A 118 0.32 -7.31 -17.93
C ASN A 118 0.13 -6.24 -18.99
N GLU A 119 -1.11 -5.96 -19.41
CA GLU A 119 -1.42 -4.97 -20.44
C GLU A 119 -0.80 -3.61 -20.11
N THR A 120 -0.94 -3.13 -18.87
CA THR A 120 -0.30 -1.89 -18.40
C THR A 120 1.22 -1.94 -18.52
N LEU A 121 1.87 -3.04 -18.11
CA LEU A 121 3.32 -3.17 -18.25
C LEU A 121 3.74 -3.18 -19.74
N TYR A 122 2.98 -3.85 -20.61
CA TYR A 122 3.27 -3.87 -22.05
C TYR A 122 3.06 -2.48 -22.71
N ASP A 123 2.03 -1.75 -22.33
CA ASP A 123 1.78 -0.41 -22.87
C ASP A 123 2.85 0.59 -22.40
N ASN A 124 3.29 0.47 -21.15
CA ASN A 124 4.36 1.31 -20.59
C ASN A 124 5.74 1.05 -21.24
N VAL A 125 5.93 -0.06 -21.97
CA VAL A 125 7.19 -0.28 -22.72
C VAL A 125 7.47 0.88 -23.68
N LYS A 126 6.43 1.46 -24.29
CA LYS A 126 6.58 2.55 -25.26
C LYS A 126 7.24 3.78 -24.62
N LEU A 127 6.98 4.03 -23.33
CA LEU A 127 7.53 5.16 -22.57
C LEU A 127 9.06 5.12 -22.44
N LEU A 128 9.68 3.93 -22.51
CA LEU A 128 11.16 3.84 -22.50
C LEU A 128 11.81 4.47 -23.74
N SER A 129 11.09 4.49 -24.86
CA SER A 129 11.62 4.97 -26.16
C SER A 129 11.18 6.40 -26.51
N THR A 130 10.20 6.96 -25.79
CA THR A 130 9.64 8.29 -26.05
C THR A 130 10.46 9.39 -25.37
N ALA A 131 10.42 10.61 -25.92
CA ALA A 131 11.14 11.79 -25.40
C ALA A 131 10.26 12.75 -24.57
N ASP A 132 9.00 12.39 -24.32
CA ASP A 132 8.04 13.20 -23.54
C ASP A 132 8.44 13.26 -22.05
N GLU A 133 7.97 14.29 -21.34
CA GLU A 133 8.25 14.44 -19.90
C GLU A 133 7.76 13.23 -19.09
N SER A 134 6.62 12.64 -19.46
CA SER A 134 6.10 11.40 -18.86
C SER A 134 6.95 10.15 -19.18
N GLY A 135 7.70 10.18 -20.29
CA GLY A 135 8.67 9.13 -20.61
C GLY A 135 9.87 9.18 -19.66
N LYS A 136 10.33 10.38 -19.31
CA LYS A 136 11.53 10.56 -18.47
C LYS A 136 11.35 10.05 -17.05
N SER A 137 10.22 10.35 -16.41
CA SER A 137 9.93 9.86 -15.06
C SER A 137 9.88 8.32 -14.99
N PHE A 138 9.23 7.69 -15.99
CA PHE A 138 9.19 6.25 -16.09
C PHE A 138 10.58 5.64 -16.36
N GLN A 139 11.39 6.29 -17.20
CA GLN A 139 12.76 5.87 -17.49
C GLN A 139 13.64 5.93 -16.24
N GLU A 140 13.53 6.98 -15.42
CA GLU A 140 14.27 7.11 -14.15
C GLU A 140 13.86 6.03 -13.15
N ALA A 141 12.55 5.86 -12.90
CA ALA A 141 12.04 4.84 -11.99
C ALA A 141 12.45 3.41 -12.42
N LEU A 142 12.41 3.13 -13.73
CA LEU A 142 12.86 1.84 -14.25
C LEU A 142 14.38 1.68 -14.17
N SER A 143 15.15 2.77 -14.32
CA SER A 143 16.61 2.74 -14.16
C SER A 143 16.99 2.36 -12.72
N GLU A 144 16.38 3.00 -11.71
CA GLU A 144 16.59 2.64 -10.30
C GLU A 144 16.20 1.19 -10.02
N PHE A 145 15.07 0.75 -10.58
CA PHE A 145 14.63 -0.64 -10.45
C PHE A 145 15.61 -1.64 -11.06
N GLN A 146 16.18 -1.33 -12.23
CA GLN A 146 17.19 -2.16 -12.89
C GLN A 146 18.48 -2.24 -12.08
N GLU A 147 18.91 -1.14 -11.46
CA GLU A 147 20.11 -1.09 -10.62
C GLU A 147 19.93 -1.94 -9.36
N GLU A 148 18.76 -1.89 -8.73
CA GLU A 148 18.44 -2.66 -7.52
C GLU A 148 18.27 -4.16 -7.84
N PHE A 149 17.48 -4.49 -8.86
CA PHE A 149 17.04 -5.86 -9.12
C PHE A 149 17.80 -6.60 -10.22
N LYS A 150 18.84 -5.97 -10.80
CA LYS A 150 19.77 -6.60 -11.77
C LYS A 150 19.04 -7.24 -12.97
N CYS A 151 18.13 -6.47 -13.57
CA CYS A 151 17.42 -6.81 -14.79
C CYS A 151 17.66 -5.74 -15.86
N CYS A 152 17.32 -5.99 -17.13
CA CYS A 152 17.42 -4.99 -18.18
C CYS A 152 16.15 -4.93 -19.02
N GLY A 153 15.72 -3.71 -19.38
CA GLY A 153 14.47 -3.46 -20.09
C GLY A 153 13.24 -3.85 -19.28
N LEU A 154 12.07 -3.75 -19.89
CA LEU A 154 10.82 -4.10 -19.24
C LEU A 154 10.32 -5.47 -19.70
N VAL A 155 10.15 -5.65 -21.01
CA VAL A 155 9.58 -6.83 -21.65
C VAL A 155 10.59 -7.51 -22.58
N ASN A 156 11.17 -6.80 -23.53
CA ASN A 156 12.06 -7.36 -24.56
C ASN A 156 13.55 -7.13 -24.24
N GLY A 157 13.87 -6.78 -23.00
CA GLY A 157 15.25 -6.54 -22.59
C GLY A 157 15.76 -5.17 -23.03
N ALA A 158 17.07 -5.05 -23.23
CA ALA A 158 17.72 -3.79 -23.62
C ALA A 158 17.12 -3.12 -24.88
N ALA A 159 16.48 -3.89 -25.76
CA ALA A 159 15.81 -3.38 -26.96
C ALA A 159 14.65 -2.42 -26.65
N ASP A 160 14.01 -2.54 -25.48
CA ASP A 160 12.88 -1.68 -25.09
C ASP A 160 13.28 -0.20 -24.98
N TRP A 161 14.56 0.09 -24.72
CA TRP A 161 15.07 1.45 -24.60
C TRP A 161 15.19 2.19 -25.95
N GLY A 162 15.16 1.48 -27.08
CA GLY A 162 15.27 2.09 -28.40
C GLY A 162 16.46 3.06 -28.52
N SER A 163 16.20 4.30 -28.94
CA SER A 163 17.21 5.36 -29.06
C SER A 163 17.80 5.83 -27.72
N ASN A 164 17.09 5.62 -26.62
CA ASN A 164 17.48 6.09 -25.29
C ASN A 164 18.46 5.13 -24.59
N PHE A 165 18.75 3.97 -25.21
CA PHE A 165 19.63 2.97 -24.62
C PHE A 165 21.01 3.53 -24.26
N GLN A 166 21.63 4.35 -25.12
CA GLN A 166 22.97 4.89 -24.85
C GLN A 166 23.04 5.80 -23.61
N GLN A 167 21.92 6.41 -23.23
CA GLN A 167 21.83 7.24 -22.03
C GLN A 167 21.56 6.39 -20.77
N HIS A 168 20.75 5.33 -20.90
CA HIS A 168 20.27 4.55 -19.76
C HIS A 168 20.97 3.18 -19.57
N TYR A 169 21.85 2.72 -20.48
CA TYR A 169 22.43 1.37 -20.40
C TYR A 169 23.13 1.07 -19.06
N LYS A 170 23.63 2.11 -18.38
CA LYS A 170 24.36 1.97 -17.12
C LYS A 170 23.49 1.38 -16.00
N SER A 171 22.19 1.65 -16.01
CA SER A 171 21.26 1.11 -15.00
C SER A 171 21.12 -0.41 -15.06
N CYS A 172 21.36 -1.01 -16.23
CA CYS A 172 21.25 -2.44 -16.45
C CYS A 172 22.58 -3.12 -16.83
N GLU A 173 23.71 -2.44 -16.58
CA GLU A 173 25.05 -2.94 -16.86
C GLU A 173 25.36 -4.19 -16.02
N CYS A 174 25.82 -5.24 -16.70
CA CYS A 174 26.11 -6.54 -16.08
C CYS A 174 27.61 -6.71 -15.89
N THR A 175 28.03 -6.68 -14.63
CA THR A 175 29.44 -6.80 -14.21
C THR A 175 29.85 -8.24 -13.90
N ASP A 176 28.92 -9.19 -14.00
CA ASP A 176 29.16 -10.58 -13.65
C ASP A 176 29.98 -11.29 -14.74
N THR A 177 31.16 -11.78 -14.37
CA THR A 177 32.11 -12.47 -15.26
C THR A 177 31.75 -13.93 -15.51
N SER A 178 30.70 -14.43 -14.84
CA SER A 178 30.27 -15.84 -14.87
C SER A 178 29.49 -16.24 -16.13
N GLY A 179 29.19 -15.29 -17.03
CA GLY A 179 28.68 -15.53 -18.38
C GLY A 179 27.23 -16.05 -18.51
N SER A 180 26.59 -16.54 -17.44
CA SER A 180 25.24 -17.11 -17.50
C SER A 180 24.10 -16.07 -17.45
N SER A 181 24.33 -14.93 -16.80
CA SER A 181 23.30 -13.94 -16.48
C SER A 181 23.37 -12.66 -17.34
N CYS A 182 24.49 -12.45 -18.03
CA CYS A 182 24.72 -11.31 -18.91
C CYS A 182 24.49 -11.67 -20.37
N THR A 183 24.12 -10.67 -21.18
CA THR A 183 24.09 -10.74 -22.64
C THR A 183 24.71 -9.48 -23.22
N THR A 184 25.23 -9.54 -24.44
CA THR A 184 25.75 -8.35 -25.12
C THR A 184 24.66 -7.71 -25.97
N TYR A 185 24.47 -6.40 -25.83
CA TYR A 185 23.59 -5.58 -26.67
C TYR A 185 24.30 -4.27 -27.00
N ASP A 186 24.38 -3.92 -28.28
CA ASP A 186 25.06 -2.72 -28.79
C ASP A 186 26.49 -2.52 -28.22
N ASN A 187 27.29 -3.58 -28.24
CA ASN A 187 28.65 -3.66 -27.66
C ASN A 187 28.75 -3.39 -26.14
N LYS A 188 27.63 -3.46 -25.41
CA LYS A 188 27.57 -3.34 -23.93
C LYS A 188 27.14 -4.66 -23.31
N SER A 189 27.67 -4.98 -22.12
CA SER A 189 27.26 -6.13 -21.31
C SER A 189 26.09 -5.73 -20.41
N VAL A 190 24.93 -6.36 -20.58
CA VAL A 190 23.69 -6.05 -19.85
C VAL A 190 23.03 -7.30 -19.29
N TYR A 191 22.19 -7.15 -18.28
CA TYR A 191 21.46 -8.30 -17.72
C TYR A 191 20.51 -8.91 -18.77
N LYS A 192 20.55 -10.24 -18.88
CA LYS A 192 19.72 -10.99 -19.83
C LYS A 192 18.25 -11.02 -19.43
N GLN A 193 17.96 -10.95 -18.13
CA GLN A 193 16.62 -11.12 -17.60
C GLN A 193 15.79 -9.83 -17.73
N PRO A 194 14.56 -9.87 -18.28
CA PRO A 194 13.69 -8.71 -18.37
C PRO A 194 12.99 -8.42 -17.03
N CYS A 195 12.82 -7.14 -16.70
CA CYS A 195 12.29 -6.72 -15.41
C CYS A 195 10.83 -7.14 -15.17
N ILE A 196 10.00 -7.35 -16.20
CA ILE A 196 8.61 -7.81 -16.04
C ILE A 196 8.49 -9.10 -15.24
N SER A 197 9.48 -10.00 -15.37
CA SER A 197 9.48 -11.27 -14.62
C SER A 197 9.70 -11.04 -13.13
N LEU A 198 10.60 -10.13 -12.76
CA LEU A 198 10.87 -9.76 -11.38
C LEU A 198 9.72 -8.94 -10.78
N ILE A 199 9.16 -7.98 -11.54
CA ILE A 199 8.00 -7.19 -11.10
C ILE A 199 6.84 -8.11 -10.73
N LYS A 200 6.54 -9.12 -11.57
CA LYS A 200 5.49 -10.09 -11.27
C LYS A 200 5.76 -10.89 -10.00
N ASP A 201 7.00 -11.34 -9.81
CA ASP A 201 7.38 -12.10 -8.62
C ASP A 201 7.29 -11.24 -7.35
N LEU A 202 7.81 -10.01 -7.40
CA LEU A 202 7.70 -9.04 -6.31
C LEU A 202 6.25 -8.73 -5.97
N VAL A 203 5.40 -8.45 -6.97
CA VAL A 203 3.96 -8.20 -6.75
C VAL A 203 3.30 -9.42 -6.11
N ALA A 204 3.60 -10.63 -6.59
CA ALA A 204 3.06 -11.86 -6.03
C ALA A 204 3.56 -12.13 -4.59
N LYS A 205 4.77 -11.72 -4.25
CA LYS A 205 5.33 -11.85 -2.90
C LYS A 205 4.74 -10.82 -1.94
N HIS A 206 4.66 -9.55 -2.35
CA HIS A 206 4.14 -8.48 -1.51
C HIS A 206 2.62 -8.58 -1.32
N ILE A 207 1.86 -9.06 -2.31
CA ILE A 207 0.41 -9.26 -2.14
C ILE A 207 0.10 -10.28 -1.04
N LEU A 208 0.95 -11.29 -0.82
CA LEU A 208 0.79 -12.23 0.29
C LEU A 208 0.94 -11.54 1.64
N VAL A 209 1.91 -10.62 1.77
CA VAL A 209 2.09 -9.82 2.98
C VAL A 209 0.87 -8.94 3.24
N VAL A 210 0.34 -8.28 2.19
CA VAL A 210 -0.87 -7.45 2.27
C VAL A 210 -2.08 -8.26 2.72
N ILE A 211 -2.28 -9.47 2.18
CA ILE A 211 -3.34 -10.38 2.61
C ILE A 211 -3.17 -10.76 4.09
N GLY A 212 -1.95 -11.02 4.53
CA GLY A 212 -1.63 -11.31 5.93
C GLY A 212 -1.99 -10.15 6.87
N ILE A 213 -1.62 -8.92 6.49
CA ILE A 213 -1.98 -7.70 7.25
C ILE A 213 -3.50 -7.54 7.31
N ALA A 214 -4.19 -7.70 6.18
CA ALA A 214 -5.65 -7.63 6.15
C ALA A 214 -6.28 -8.65 7.10
N PHE A 215 -5.86 -9.91 7.05
CA PHE A 215 -6.37 -10.93 7.97
C PHE A 215 -6.13 -10.57 9.44
N GLY A 216 -4.93 -10.06 9.77
CA GLY A 216 -4.63 -9.56 11.11
C GLY A 216 -5.55 -8.43 11.56
N LEU A 217 -5.82 -7.46 10.68
CA LEU A 217 -6.77 -6.38 10.95
C LEU A 217 -8.18 -6.91 11.24
N ALA A 218 -8.67 -7.85 10.44
CA ALA A 218 -9.99 -8.45 10.65
C ALA A 218 -10.12 -9.13 12.02
N VAL A 219 -9.08 -9.82 12.48
CA VAL A 219 -9.05 -10.43 13.83
C VAL A 219 -9.12 -9.35 14.91
N ILE A 220 -8.34 -8.27 14.77
CA ILE A 220 -8.35 -7.14 15.72
C ILE A 220 -9.73 -6.46 15.75
N GLU A 221 -10.37 -6.27 14.60
CA GLU A 221 -11.72 -5.70 14.50
C GLU A 221 -12.77 -6.57 15.20
N ILE A 222 -12.74 -7.89 14.99
CA ILE A 222 -13.65 -8.83 15.67
C ILE A 222 -13.49 -8.74 17.18
N LEU A 223 -12.25 -8.69 17.69
CA LEU A 223 -12.00 -8.49 19.12
C LEU A 223 -12.56 -7.15 19.61
N GLY A 224 -12.38 -6.08 18.84
CA GLY A 224 -12.96 -4.76 19.11
C GLY A 224 -14.48 -4.78 19.18
N LEU A 225 -15.15 -5.48 18.26
CA LEU A 225 -16.60 -5.67 18.25
C LEU A 225 -17.10 -6.41 19.49
N VAL A 226 -16.44 -7.52 19.86
CA VAL A 226 -16.78 -8.32 21.04
C VAL A 226 -16.63 -7.48 22.31
N PHE A 227 -15.49 -6.81 22.50
CA PHE A 227 -15.26 -6.00 23.69
C PHE A 227 -16.23 -4.83 23.81
N SER A 228 -16.56 -4.21 22.68
CA SER A 228 -17.52 -3.10 22.63
C SER A 228 -18.92 -3.54 23.04
N MET A 229 -19.38 -4.69 22.53
CA MET A 229 -20.69 -5.23 22.88
C MET A 229 -20.75 -5.68 24.35
N VAL A 230 -19.68 -6.32 24.85
CA VAL A 230 -19.57 -6.71 26.27
C VAL A 230 -19.66 -5.49 27.17
N LEU A 231 -18.89 -4.43 26.89
CA LEU A 231 -18.95 -3.20 27.68
C LEU A 231 -20.30 -2.48 27.55
N TYR A 232 -20.88 -2.45 26.36
CA TYR A 232 -22.22 -1.90 26.13
C TYR A 232 -23.27 -2.59 27.02
N CYS A 233 -23.29 -3.93 27.05
CA CYS A 233 -24.21 -4.71 27.89
C CYS A 233 -23.92 -4.53 29.39
N GLN A 234 -22.66 -4.41 29.80
CA GLN A 234 -22.31 -4.18 31.21
C GLN A 234 -22.75 -2.80 31.70
N ILE A 235 -22.57 -1.75 30.90
CA ILE A 235 -23.11 -0.41 31.18
C ILE A 235 -24.64 -0.46 31.11
N GLY A 236 -25.18 -1.32 30.24
CA GLY A 236 -26.56 -1.81 30.11
C GLY A 236 -27.29 -2.08 31.43
N ASN A 237 -26.62 -2.88 32.24
CA ASN A 237 -27.16 -3.51 33.44
C ASN A 237 -26.78 -2.77 34.73
N LYS A 238 -26.08 -1.63 34.65
CA LYS A 238 -25.94 -0.67 35.75
C LYS A 238 -27.14 0.27 35.77
#